data_AF-A0ABD2Q3V8-F1
#
_entry.id   AF-A0ABD2Q3V8-F1
#
_cell.length_a   1.000
_cell.length_b   1.000
_cell.length_c   1.000
_cell.angle_alpha   90.00
_cell.angle_beta   90.00
_cell.angle_gamma   90.00
#
_symmetry.space_group_name_H-M   'P 1'
#
loop_
_entity.id
_entity.type
_entity.pdbx_description
1 polymer ?
#
loop_
_entity_poly.entity_id
_entity_poly.type
_entity_poly.pdbx_seq_one_letter_code
_entity_poly.pdbx_strand_id
1 'polypeptide(L)'
;MKHLLITLLVALFMLQGMETSDLVRVRRDLHDHEVMETGAFKACTNKCKEQFHQCVRKEEYRLLEFKKHKDFIRDYIKECCLGGEADLTAPSTLSFATCMRDNCKAKLWGFDRIVLGGKKK
;
A
#
# COMPACT_ATOMS: atom_id res chain seq x y z
N MET A 1 -6.57 41.61 -8.09
CA MET A 1 -5.57 40.79 -8.82
C MET A 1 -5.57 39.31 -8.44
N LYS A 2 -5.84 38.90 -7.18
CA LYS A 2 -5.89 37.47 -6.78
C LYS A 2 -7.03 36.66 -7.41
N HIS A 3 -8.19 37.28 -7.67
CA HIS A 3 -9.34 36.59 -8.26
C HIS A 3 -9.15 36.18 -9.73
N LEU A 4 -8.41 36.97 -10.53
CA LEU A 4 -8.13 36.59 -11.92
C LEU A 4 -7.23 35.35 -12.03
N LEU A 5 -6.30 35.18 -11.09
CA LEU A 5 -5.38 34.04 -11.07
C LEU A 5 -6.12 32.72 -10.78
N ILE A 6 -7.10 32.77 -9.89
CA ILE A 6 -7.93 31.61 -9.53
C ILE A 6 -8.82 31.21 -10.70
N THR A 7 -9.43 32.18 -11.40
CA THR A 7 -10.26 31.88 -12.57
C THR A 7 -9.43 31.29 -13.72
N LEU A 8 -8.21 31.78 -13.94
CA LEU A 8 -7.28 31.23 -14.93
C LEU A 8 -6.80 29.81 -14.58
N LEU A 9 -6.54 29.53 -13.31
CA LEU A 9 -6.21 28.18 -12.84
C LEU A 9 -7.38 27.22 -13.07
N VAL A 10 -8.60 27.60 -12.68
CA VAL A 10 -9.79 26.76 -12.89
C VAL A 10 -10.03 26.52 -14.38
N ALA A 11 -9.83 27.52 -15.25
CA ALA A 11 -9.93 27.33 -16.71
C ALA A 11 -8.84 26.39 -17.27
N LEU A 12 -7.61 26.46 -16.76
CA LEU A 12 -6.52 25.53 -17.07
C LEU A 12 -6.86 24.09 -16.65
N PHE A 13 -7.48 23.92 -15.48
CA PHE A 13 -7.95 22.61 -15.00
C PHE A 13 -9.09 22.05 -15.86
N MET A 14 -10.02 22.89 -16.32
CA MET A 14 -11.13 22.46 -17.19
C MET A 14 -10.67 22.06 -18.59
N LEU A 15 -9.59 22.65 -19.11
CA LEU A 15 -9.00 22.30 -20.41
C LEU A 15 -8.24 20.95 -20.41
N GLN A 16 -7.89 20.43 -19.23
CA GLN A 16 -7.12 19.18 -19.10
C GLN A 16 -7.99 17.92 -18.96
N GLY A 17 -9.32 18.01 -19.06
CA GLY A 17 -10.19 16.83 -19.19
C GLY A 17 -10.03 15.78 -18.09
N MET A 18 -9.60 16.17 -16.89
CA MET A 18 -9.53 15.28 -15.74
C MET A 18 -10.88 15.31 -15.02
N GLU A 19 -11.64 14.23 -15.17
CA GLU A 19 -12.89 14.03 -14.47
C GLU A 19 -12.70 14.16 -12.96
N THR A 20 -13.44 15.08 -12.36
CA THR A 20 -13.51 15.36 -10.92
C THR A 20 -14.11 14.21 -10.09
N SER A 21 -14.29 13.04 -10.69
CA SER A 21 -14.86 11.83 -10.10
C SER A 21 -13.87 11.07 -9.22
N ASP A 22 -12.56 11.20 -9.45
CA ASP A 22 -11.55 10.43 -8.72
C ASP A 22 -11.14 11.06 -7.38
N LEU A 23 -11.29 12.38 -7.22
CA LEU A 23 -10.96 13.05 -5.95
C LEU A 23 -12.05 12.87 -4.87
N VAL A 24 -13.30 12.61 -5.28
CA VAL A 24 -14.46 12.51 -4.37
C VAL A 24 -14.72 11.07 -3.92
N ARG A 25 -14.20 10.06 -4.63
CA ARG A 25 -14.43 8.64 -4.29
C ARG A 25 -13.59 8.15 -3.10
N VAL A 26 -12.53 8.85 -2.72
CA VAL A 26 -11.75 8.54 -1.50
C VAL A 26 -12.50 8.94 -0.22
N ARG A 27 -13.54 9.78 -0.29
CA ARG A 27 -14.17 10.38 0.90
C ARG A 27 -15.36 9.60 1.49
N ARG A 28 -15.95 8.63 0.78
CA ARG A 28 -17.26 8.07 1.16
C ARG A 28 -17.22 6.74 1.93
N ASP A 29 -16.09 6.04 1.97
CA ASP A 29 -15.96 4.79 2.73
C ASP A 29 -15.39 5.01 4.16
N LEU A 30 -15.26 6.27 4.58
CA LEU A 30 -14.65 6.69 5.85
C LEU A 30 -15.72 7.07 6.89
N HIS A 31 -16.63 6.16 7.23
CA HIS A 31 -17.62 6.42 8.30
C HIS A 31 -17.68 5.37 9.41
N ASP A 32 -16.79 4.38 9.44
CA ASP A 32 -16.66 3.43 10.56
C ASP A 32 -15.21 3.14 11.00
N HIS A 33 -14.23 3.86 10.47
CA HIS A 33 -12.83 3.71 10.87
C HIS A 33 -12.36 4.91 11.69
N GLU A 34 -12.28 4.70 13.00
CA GLU A 34 -11.62 5.57 13.97
C GLU A 34 -10.27 6.05 13.41
N VAL A 35 -10.14 7.35 13.16
CA VAL A 35 -8.97 7.93 12.52
C VAL A 35 -7.84 7.96 13.53
N MET A 36 -6.89 7.03 13.40
CA MET A 36 -5.69 7.02 14.23
C MET A 36 -4.80 8.22 13.86
N GLU A 37 -4.36 9.00 14.87
CA GLU A 37 -3.44 10.12 14.66
C GLU A 37 -2.17 9.67 13.91
N THR A 38 -1.63 10.54 13.06
CA THR A 38 -0.48 10.23 12.18
C THR A 38 0.71 9.62 12.92
N GLY A 39 0.97 10.07 14.16
CA GLY A 39 2.03 9.54 15.02
C GLY A 39 1.75 8.09 15.47
N ALA A 40 0.53 7.83 15.94
CA ALA A 40 0.09 6.50 16.35
C ALA A 40 0.04 5.52 15.16
N PHE A 41 -0.40 5.99 13.99
CA PHE A 41 -0.39 5.19 12.76
C PHE A 41 1.02 4.81 12.32
N LYS A 42 1.96 5.75 12.38
CA LYS A 42 3.37 5.48 12.09
C LYS A 42 3.98 4.49 13.07
N ALA A 43 3.68 4.63 14.36
CA ALA A 43 4.14 3.69 15.39
C ALA A 43 3.59 2.27 15.15
N CYS A 44 2.29 2.16 14.86
CA CYS A 44 1.65 0.88 14.53
C CYS A 44 2.28 0.24 13.28
N THR A 45 2.46 1.02 12.22
CA THR A 45 3.11 0.57 10.99
C THR A 45 4.53 0.05 11.25
N ASN A 46 5.31 0.75 12.09
CA ASN A 46 6.67 0.35 12.43
C ASN A 46 6.69 -0.97 13.22
N LYS A 47 5.76 -1.17 14.15
CA LYS A 47 5.61 -2.44 14.88
C LYS A 47 5.32 -3.60 13.92
N CYS A 48 4.39 -3.43 13.00
CA CYS A 48 4.10 -4.45 11.98
C CYS A 48 5.32 -4.68 11.07
N LYS A 49 6.06 -3.62 10.69
CA LYS A 49 7.29 -3.78 9.89
C LYS A 49 8.34 -4.60 10.63
N GLU A 50 8.59 -4.31 11.91
CA GLU A 50 9.56 -5.01 12.72
C GLU A 50 9.24 -6.51 12.84
N GLN A 51 7.96 -6.82 13.07
CA GLN A 51 7.46 -8.19 13.14
C GLN A 51 7.75 -8.99 11.86
N PHE A 52 7.57 -8.39 10.67
CA PHE A 52 7.76 -9.08 9.39
C PHE A 52 9.11 -8.85 8.72
N HIS A 53 9.97 -8.00 9.31
CA HIS A 53 11.34 -7.79 8.83
C HIS A 53 12.14 -9.10 8.84
N GLN A 54 11.84 -10.00 9.78
CA GLN A 54 12.46 -11.32 9.84
C GLN A 54 11.99 -12.25 8.71
N CYS A 55 10.76 -12.08 8.22
CA CYS A 55 10.25 -12.85 7.08
C CYS A 55 11.15 -12.57 5.86
N VAL A 56 11.38 -11.31 5.51
CA VAL A 56 12.21 -10.96 4.35
C VAL A 56 13.70 -11.29 4.56
N ARG A 57 14.23 -11.14 5.78
CA ARG A 57 15.66 -11.40 6.08
C ARG A 57 16.08 -12.86 5.90
N LYS A 58 15.19 -13.84 6.08
CA LYS A 58 15.54 -15.27 5.94
C LYS A 58 16.04 -15.63 4.54
N GLU A 59 15.63 -14.87 3.54
CA GLU A 59 15.98 -15.10 2.13
C GLU A 59 16.92 -14.01 1.58
N GLU A 60 17.67 -13.33 2.46
CA GLU A 60 18.60 -12.25 2.08
C GLU A 60 19.60 -12.68 1.00
N TYR A 61 20.14 -13.89 1.06
CA TYR A 61 21.02 -14.42 0.02
C TYR A 61 20.33 -14.52 -1.35
N ARG A 62 19.02 -14.87 -1.39
CA ARG A 62 18.26 -14.90 -2.64
C ARG A 62 17.97 -13.49 -3.13
N LEU A 63 17.72 -12.54 -2.22
CA LEU A 63 17.57 -11.12 -2.56
C LEU A 63 18.84 -10.56 -3.21
N LEU A 64 20.03 -10.97 -2.76
CA LEU A 64 21.31 -10.62 -3.41
C LEU A 64 21.41 -11.18 -4.83
N GLU A 65 20.89 -12.40 -5.06
CA GLU A 65 20.81 -13.04 -6.39
C GLU A 65 19.42 -12.86 -7.05
N PHE A 66 18.81 -11.69 -6.89
CA PHE A 66 17.41 -11.44 -7.29
C PHE A 66 17.06 -11.92 -8.70
N LYS A 67 17.93 -11.64 -9.68
CA LYS A 67 17.68 -12.00 -11.09
C LYS A 67 17.53 -13.51 -11.30
N LYS A 68 18.25 -14.31 -10.52
CA LYS A 68 18.25 -15.78 -10.59
C LYS A 68 17.06 -16.39 -9.84
N HIS A 69 16.57 -15.71 -8.81
CA HIS A 69 15.50 -16.20 -7.92
C HIS A 69 14.22 -15.35 -7.98
N LYS A 70 14.03 -14.56 -9.04
CA LYS A 70 12.96 -13.54 -9.14
C LYS A 70 11.56 -14.07 -8.82
N ASP A 71 11.22 -15.27 -9.28
CA ASP A 71 9.88 -15.82 -9.15
C ASP A 71 9.65 -16.30 -7.72
N PHE A 72 10.64 -17.01 -7.16
CA PHE A 72 10.65 -17.37 -5.74
C PHE A 72 10.53 -16.14 -4.84
N ILE A 73 11.33 -15.10 -5.10
CA ILE A 73 11.33 -13.87 -4.28
C ILE A 73 9.99 -13.15 -4.38
N ARG A 74 9.42 -13.05 -5.59
CA ARG A 74 8.09 -12.45 -5.78
C ARG A 74 7.05 -13.17 -4.93
N ASP A 75 7.02 -14.50 -5.02
CA ASP A 75 6.00 -15.31 -4.35
C ASP A 75 6.22 -15.30 -2.82
N TYR A 76 7.48 -15.37 -2.38
CA TYR A 76 7.87 -15.28 -0.96
C TYR A 76 7.55 -13.93 -0.34
N ILE A 77 7.88 -12.82 -1.02
CA ILE A 77 7.52 -11.47 -0.56
C ILE A 77 6.00 -11.31 -0.56
N LYS A 78 5.31 -11.83 -1.58
CA LYS A 78 3.84 -11.80 -1.62
C LYS A 78 3.25 -12.52 -0.40
N GLU A 79 3.77 -13.67 -0.02
CA GLU A 79 3.33 -14.38 1.17
C GLU A 79 3.63 -13.60 2.46
N CYS A 80 4.87 -13.14 2.65
CA CYS A 80 5.26 -12.34 3.83
C CYS A 80 4.42 -11.05 3.98
N CYS A 81 4.06 -10.42 2.86
CA CYS A 81 3.36 -9.15 2.87
C CYS A 81 1.83 -9.29 2.88
N LEU A 82 1.28 -10.24 2.11
CA LEU A 82 -0.16 -10.36 1.84
C LEU A 82 -0.80 -11.69 2.27
N GLY A 83 -0.05 -12.63 2.86
CA GLY A 83 -0.61 -13.90 3.31
C GLY A 83 -1.86 -13.72 4.17
N GLY A 84 -2.99 -14.30 3.76
CA GLY A 84 -4.27 -14.20 4.47
C GLY A 84 -4.92 -12.81 4.50
N GLU A 85 -4.53 -11.88 3.63
CA GLU A 85 -5.14 -10.54 3.54
C GLU A 85 -6.67 -10.59 3.39
N ALA A 86 -7.16 -11.46 2.50
CA ALA A 86 -8.59 -11.62 2.22
C ALA A 86 -9.33 -12.46 3.29
N ASP A 87 -8.61 -13.24 4.09
CA ASP A 87 -9.18 -14.08 5.14
C ASP A 87 -9.28 -13.28 6.45
N LEU A 88 -10.49 -12.82 6.77
CA LEU A 88 -10.77 -12.05 7.98
C LEU A 88 -10.51 -12.81 9.28
N THR A 89 -10.35 -14.13 9.22
CA THR A 89 -10.03 -14.98 10.37
C THR A 89 -8.54 -15.25 10.53
N ALA A 90 -7.72 -14.88 9.53
CA ALA A 90 -6.28 -15.07 9.59
C ALA A 90 -5.67 -14.27 10.75
N PRO A 91 -4.72 -14.85 11.51
CA PRO A 91 -4.15 -14.18 12.66
C PRO A 91 -3.28 -13.00 12.25
N SER A 92 -3.25 -11.94 13.07
CA SER A 92 -2.41 -10.76 12.86
C SER A 92 -0.91 -11.06 12.74
N THR A 93 -0.47 -12.26 13.11
CA THR A 93 0.90 -12.75 12.99
C THR A 93 1.25 -13.43 11.67
N LEU A 94 0.28 -13.62 10.78
CA LEU A 94 0.50 -14.35 9.52
C LEU A 94 1.29 -13.54 8.50
N SER A 95 0.90 -12.29 8.26
CA SER A 95 1.54 -11.40 7.29
C SER A 95 1.50 -9.94 7.73
N PHE A 96 2.25 -9.10 7.01
CA PHE A 96 2.18 -7.66 7.20
C PHE A 96 0.75 -7.12 7.01
N ALA A 97 0.00 -7.63 6.03
CA ALA A 97 -1.39 -7.26 5.77
C ALA A 97 -2.31 -7.56 6.96
N THR A 98 -2.22 -8.77 7.52
CA THR A 98 -3.05 -9.15 8.67
C THR A 98 -2.70 -8.33 9.92
N CYS A 99 -1.42 -7.99 10.12
CA CYS A 99 -1.01 -7.09 11.21
C CYS A 99 -1.59 -5.68 11.04
N MET A 100 -1.49 -5.11 9.85
CA MET A 100 -2.01 -3.77 9.54
C MET A 100 -3.54 -3.71 9.68
N ARG A 101 -4.25 -4.77 9.24
CA ARG A 101 -5.70 -4.88 9.36
C ARG A 101 -6.14 -4.88 10.82
N ASP A 102 -5.55 -5.75 11.62
CA ASP A 102 -6.06 -6.00 12.97
C ASP A 102 -5.60 -4.92 13.96
N ASN A 103 -4.34 -4.47 13.85
CA ASN A 103 -3.74 -3.51 14.78
C ASN A 103 -3.87 -2.05 14.32
N CYS A 104 -3.71 -1.78 13.02
CA CYS A 104 -3.68 -0.41 12.49
C CYS A 104 -4.99 -0.02 11.79
N LYS A 105 -5.98 -0.93 11.75
CA LYS A 105 -7.27 -0.77 11.07
C LYS A 105 -7.13 -0.35 9.60
N ALA A 106 -6.08 -0.83 8.94
CA ALA A 106 -5.72 -0.46 7.58
C ALA A 106 -5.63 -1.69 6.68
N LYS A 107 -6.21 -1.58 5.49
CA LYS A 107 -6.06 -2.58 4.43
C LYS A 107 -4.92 -2.17 3.52
N LEU A 108 -4.11 -3.15 3.11
CA LEU A 108 -3.13 -2.92 2.05
C LEU A 108 -3.86 -3.01 0.70
N TRP A 109 -3.39 -2.21 -0.25
CA TRP A 109 -3.88 -2.25 -1.62
C TRP A 109 -2.65 -2.16 -2.53
N GLY A 110 -2.55 -3.03 -3.54
CA GLY A 110 -1.60 -2.85 -4.65
C GLY A 110 -0.36 -3.76 -4.68
N PHE A 111 -0.17 -4.71 -3.74
CA PHE A 111 0.92 -5.69 -3.85
C PHE A 111 0.68 -6.75 -4.95
N ASP A 112 -0.55 -6.92 -5.42
CA ASP A 112 -0.86 -7.78 -6.57
C ASP A 112 -0.25 -7.28 -7.89
N ARG A 113 0.24 -6.04 -7.94
CA ARG A 113 0.87 -5.43 -9.12
C ARG A 113 2.35 -5.12 -8.93
N ILE A 114 3.10 -5.94 -8.18
CA ILE A 114 4.57 -5.91 -8.30
C ILE A 114 4.95 -6.55 -9.65
N VAL A 115 4.74 -5.78 -10.72
CA VAL A 115 5.33 -6.03 -12.03
C VAL A 115 6.76 -5.51 -11.96
N LEU A 116 7.67 -6.41 -11.62
CA LEU A 116 9.11 -6.15 -11.73
C LEU A 116 9.38 -5.91 -13.21
N GLY A 117 9.58 -4.64 -13.58
CA GLY A 117 9.64 -4.17 -14.96
C GLY A 117 10.48 -5.03 -15.88
N GLY A 118 9.86 -6.02 -16.51
CA GLY A 118 10.34 -6.62 -17.73
C GLY A 118 10.05 -5.62 -18.82
N LYS A 119 11.11 -5.08 -19.44
CA LYS A 119 10.98 -4.38 -20.72
C LYS A 119 10.15 -5.26 -21.65
N LYS A 120 8.94 -4.81 -22.00
CA LYS A 120 8.24 -5.34 -23.15
C LYS A 120 9.16 -5.11 -24.35
N LYS A 121 9.53 -6.19 -25.03
CA LYS A 121 10.16 -6.12 -26.35
C LYS A 121 9.15 -5.59 -27.36
#